data_AF-A0A220UAX1-F1
#
_entry.id   AF-A0A220UAX1-F1
#
_cell.length_a   1.000
_cell.length_b   1.000
_cell.length_c   1.000
_cell.angle_alpha   90.00
_cell.angle_beta   90.00
_cell.angle_gamma   90.00
#
_symmetry.space_group_name_H-M   'P 1'
#
loop_
_entity.id
_entity.type
_entity.pdbx_description
1 polymer ?
#
loop_
_entity_poly.entity_id
_entity_poly.type
_entity_poly.pdbx_seq_one_letter_code
_entity_poly.pdbx_strand_id
1 'polypeptide(L)'
;MLLTPDMTDAFGDWIALDRIRRALFAARPELDDSLVPDEVRPLLLVLRPGGGALLVARSAEDASEQWIVGIPRQPAPVLHEVGSPDEVVRIVLDALELSSSPAPRSTATDDQG
;
A
#
# COMPACT_ATOMS: atom_id res chain seq x y z
N MET A 1 -14.97 -2.70 -32.21
CA MET A 1 -15.15 -1.97 -30.95
C MET A 1 -13.94 -1.05 -30.82
N LEU A 2 -14.14 0.26 -30.68
CA LEU A 2 -13.05 1.23 -30.51
C LEU A 2 -12.92 1.53 -29.01
N LEU A 3 -11.68 1.65 -28.51
CA LEU A 3 -11.41 2.05 -27.14
C LEU A 3 -11.90 3.49 -26.93
N THR A 4 -12.68 3.72 -25.87
CA THR A 4 -13.00 5.09 -25.45
C THR A 4 -11.82 5.70 -24.67
N PRO A 5 -11.75 7.03 -24.55
CA PRO A 5 -10.77 7.68 -23.68
C PRO A 5 -10.81 7.12 -22.24
N ASP A 6 -12.00 7.02 -21.65
CA ASP A 6 -12.18 6.47 -20.29
C ASP A 6 -11.65 5.03 -20.15
N MET A 7 -11.85 4.19 -21.18
CA MET A 7 -11.30 2.83 -21.19
C MET A 7 -9.76 2.83 -21.26
N THR A 8 -9.18 3.81 -21.97
CA THR A 8 -7.73 3.95 -22.11
C THR A 8 -7.09 4.44 -20.82
N ASP A 9 -7.74 5.40 -20.14
CA ASP A 9 -7.29 5.93 -18.85
C ASP A 9 -7.36 4.86 -17.76
N ALA A 10 -8.50 4.17 -17.65
CA ALA A 10 -8.66 3.05 -16.72
C ALA A 10 -7.60 1.97 -16.97
N PHE A 11 -7.34 1.62 -18.24
CA PHE A 11 -6.27 0.68 -18.60
C PHE A 11 -4.88 1.17 -18.17
N GLY A 12 -4.61 2.47 -18.33
CA GLY A 12 -3.38 3.10 -17.84
C GLY A 12 -3.19 2.94 -16.33
N ASP A 13 -4.26 3.08 -15.56
CA ASP A 13 -4.23 2.91 -14.10
C ASP A 13 -3.88 1.48 -13.69
N TRP A 14 -4.45 0.48 -14.36
CA TRP A 14 -4.12 -0.93 -14.15
C TRP A 14 -2.64 -1.23 -14.43
N ILE A 15 -2.09 -0.68 -15.51
CA ILE A 15 -0.67 -0.84 -15.85
C ILE A 15 0.22 -0.18 -14.79
N ALA A 16 -0.14 1.01 -14.32
CA ALA A 16 0.63 1.72 -13.32
C ALA A 16 0.61 1.01 -11.96
N LEU A 17 -0.53 0.43 -11.56
CA LEU A 17 -0.61 -0.41 -10.36
C LEU A 17 0.18 -1.70 -10.46
N ASP A 18 0.15 -2.37 -11.61
CA ASP A 18 0.96 -3.58 -11.79
C ASP A 18 2.46 -3.26 -11.72
N ARG A 19 2.89 -2.07 -12.15
CA ARG A 19 4.28 -1.60 -11.94
C ARG A 19 4.60 -1.43 -10.45
N ILE A 20 3.72 -0.81 -9.67
CA ILE A 20 3.90 -0.68 -8.21
C ILE A 20 3.95 -2.06 -7.56
N ARG A 21 3.03 -2.96 -7.91
CA ARG A 21 2.98 -4.34 -7.41
C ARG A 21 4.29 -5.08 -7.68
N ARG A 22 4.81 -5.01 -8.90
CA ARG A 22 6.08 -5.63 -9.28
C ARG A 22 7.26 -5.03 -8.52
N ALA A 23 7.28 -3.70 -8.31
CA ALA A 23 8.33 -3.04 -7.55
C ALA A 23 8.32 -3.46 -6.07
N LEU A 24 7.14 -3.55 -5.46
CA LEU A 24 6.97 -4.07 -4.09
C LEU A 24 7.46 -5.51 -3.98
N PHE A 25 7.05 -6.39 -4.91
CA PHE A 25 7.51 -7.77 -4.96
C PHE A 25 9.04 -7.88 -5.17
N ALA A 26 9.62 -7.04 -6.04
CA ALA A 26 11.06 -7.02 -6.26
C ALA A 26 11.84 -6.60 -5.01
N ALA A 27 11.29 -5.68 -4.21
CA ALA A 27 11.89 -5.24 -2.95
C ALA A 27 11.70 -6.26 -1.81
N ARG A 28 10.55 -6.93 -1.76
CA ARG A 28 10.15 -7.89 -0.73
C ARG A 28 9.39 -9.06 -1.36
N PRO A 29 10.08 -10.09 -1.86
CA PRO A 29 9.44 -11.23 -2.51
C PRO A 29 8.45 -11.98 -1.62
N GLU A 30 8.63 -11.91 -0.30
CA GLU A 30 7.71 -12.49 0.69
C GLU A 30 6.30 -11.86 0.70
N LEU A 31 6.11 -10.73 0.02
CA LEU A 31 4.80 -10.06 -0.08
C LEU A 31 3.89 -10.62 -1.16
N ASP A 32 4.32 -11.57 -2.00
CA ASP A 32 3.55 -12.02 -3.18
C ASP A 32 2.09 -12.37 -2.82
N ASP A 33 1.90 -13.23 -1.82
CA ASP A 33 0.57 -13.64 -1.33
C ASP A 33 -0.19 -12.52 -0.59
N SER A 34 0.50 -11.43 -0.26
CA SER A 34 -0.06 -10.26 0.45
C SER A 34 -0.43 -9.10 -0.47
N LEU A 35 -0.02 -9.12 -1.74
CA LEU A 35 -0.31 -8.09 -2.74
C LEU A 35 -1.57 -8.46 -3.52
N VAL A 36 -2.73 -7.99 -3.06
CA VAL A 36 -4.04 -8.34 -3.62
C VAL A 36 -4.59 -7.20 -4.48
N PRO A 37 -4.51 -7.29 -5.82
CA PRO A 37 -5.19 -6.33 -6.69
C PRO A 37 -6.71 -6.50 -6.58
N ASP A 38 -7.45 -5.40 -6.59
CA ASP A 38 -8.90 -5.42 -6.73
C ASP A 38 -9.27 -5.81 -8.17
N GLU A 39 -10.35 -6.57 -8.36
CA GLU A 39 -10.74 -7.07 -9.70
C GLU A 39 -11.55 -6.05 -10.51
N VAL A 40 -12.11 -5.04 -9.83
CA VAL A 40 -13.10 -4.11 -10.39
C VAL A 40 -12.52 -2.71 -10.52
N ARG A 41 -11.60 -2.33 -9.63
CA ARG A 41 -11.03 -0.99 -9.55
C ARG A 41 -9.51 -1.03 -9.63
N PRO A 42 -8.86 0.00 -10.19
CA PRO A 42 -7.42 0.16 -10.08
C PRO A 42 -7.05 0.48 -8.62
N LEU A 43 -6.96 -0.58 -7.81
CA LEU A 43 -6.64 -0.55 -6.40
C LEU A 43 -5.82 -1.78 -6.04
N LEU A 44 -4.85 -1.59 -5.14
CA LEU A 44 -4.01 -2.64 -4.61
C LEU A 44 -4.09 -2.65 -3.09
N LEU A 45 -4.45 -3.80 -2.52
CA LEU A 45 -4.37 -4.05 -1.08
C LEU A 45 -3.05 -4.72 -0.75
N VAL A 46 -2.39 -4.25 0.30
CA VAL A 46 -1.17 -4.86 0.84
C VAL A 46 -1.50 -5.38 2.24
N LEU A 47 -1.68 -6.69 2.36
CA LEU A 47 -2.02 -7.35 3.62
C LEU A 47 -0.83 -7.29 4.59
N ARG A 48 -1.11 -6.99 5.86
CA ARG A 48 -0.07 -6.92 6.89
C ARG A 48 -0.06 -8.16 7.77
N PRO A 49 1.12 -8.66 8.16
CA PRO A 49 1.23 -9.64 9.23
C PRO A 49 0.77 -9.00 10.55
N GLY A 50 -0.30 -9.54 11.16
CA GLY A 50 -0.93 -8.98 12.35
C GLY A 50 -2.27 -8.27 12.12
N GLY A 51 -2.71 -8.17 10.87
CA GLY A 51 -4.07 -7.74 10.51
C GLY A 51 -4.19 -6.31 9.96
N GLY A 52 -5.27 -6.12 9.19
CA GLY A 52 -5.49 -4.92 8.37
C GLY A 52 -4.70 -4.93 7.07
N ALA A 53 -5.03 -3.98 6.19
CA ALA A 53 -4.43 -3.87 4.86
C ALA A 53 -4.06 -2.41 4.59
N LEU A 54 -2.89 -2.18 4.01
CA LEU A 54 -2.60 -0.91 3.37
C LEU A 54 -3.36 -0.86 2.04
N LEU A 55 -3.74 0.34 1.61
CA LEU A 55 -4.46 0.55 0.37
C LEU A 55 -3.63 1.47 -0.53
N VAL A 56 -3.48 1.11 -1.79
CA VAL A 56 -2.86 1.93 -2.83
C VAL A 56 -3.88 2.12 -3.94
N ALA A 57 -4.17 3.37 -4.30
CA ALA A 57 -5.07 3.70 -5.40
C ALA A 57 -4.57 4.96 -6.12
N ARG A 58 -4.99 5.15 -7.36
CA ARG A 58 -4.78 6.41 -8.07
C ARG A 58 -5.94 7.37 -7.76
N SER A 59 -5.65 8.65 -7.58
CA SER A 59 -6.68 9.68 -7.43
C SER A 59 -7.39 9.90 -8.77
N ALA A 60 -8.72 9.96 -8.75
CA ALA A 60 -9.54 10.21 -9.94
C ALA A 60 -9.77 11.70 -10.22
N GLU A 61 -9.49 12.58 -9.25
CA GLU A 61 -9.86 14.00 -9.32
C GLU A 61 -8.83 14.88 -10.04
N ASP A 62 -7.57 14.46 -10.13
CA ASP A 62 -6.51 15.28 -10.69
C ASP A 62 -5.92 14.68 -11.97
N ALA A 63 -5.69 15.53 -12.97
CA ALA A 63 -4.99 15.18 -14.21
C ALA A 63 -3.50 14.85 -13.99
N SER A 64 -3.01 14.94 -12.75
CA SER A 64 -1.67 14.56 -12.33
C SER A 64 -1.61 13.09 -11.91
N GLU A 65 -0.42 12.49 -11.96
CA GLU A 65 -0.14 11.13 -11.49
C GLU A 65 -0.18 11.04 -9.94
N GLN A 66 -1.29 11.44 -9.34
CA GLN A 66 -1.44 11.47 -7.89
C GLN A 66 -1.96 10.13 -7.37
N TRP A 67 -1.24 9.59 -6.40
CA TRP A 67 -1.52 8.32 -5.76
C TRP A 67 -1.94 8.55 -4.31
N ILE A 68 -2.82 7.69 -3.82
CA ILE A 68 -3.26 7.67 -2.43
C ILE A 68 -2.78 6.37 -1.80
N VAL A 69 -2.03 6.49 -0.70
CA VAL A 69 -1.64 5.37 0.16
C VAL A 69 -2.37 5.50 1.49
N GLY A 70 -3.29 4.58 1.74
CA GLY A 70 -4.05 4.48 2.99
C GLY A 70 -3.40 3.52 3.97
N ILE A 71 -3.09 4.01 5.17
CA ILE A 71 -2.52 3.23 6.26
C ILE A 71 -3.55 3.16 7.40
N PRO A 72 -4.09 1.97 7.72
CA PRO A 72 -4.96 1.81 8.88
C PRO A 72 -4.14 2.01 10.15
N ARG A 73 -4.47 3.07 10.88
CA ARG A 73 -3.98 3.38 12.23
C ARG A 73 -5.17 3.66 13.14
N GLN A 74 -4.98 3.49 14.44
CA GLN A 74 -5.93 3.94 15.45
C GLN A 74 -5.42 5.25 16.06
N PRO A 75 -6.31 6.24 16.34
CA PRO A 75 -7.77 6.17 16.22
C PRO A 75 -8.31 6.46 14.80
N ALA A 76 -7.47 6.94 13.89
CA ALA A 76 -7.89 7.31 12.54
C ALA A 76 -6.87 6.83 11.49
N PRO A 77 -7.33 6.44 10.29
CA PRO A 77 -6.45 6.10 9.18
C PRO A 77 -5.64 7.32 8.74
N VAL A 78 -4.43 7.08 8.24
CA VAL A 78 -3.59 8.10 7.63
C VAL A 78 -3.63 7.90 6.11
N LEU A 79 -3.88 8.97 5.37
CA LEU A 79 -3.80 9.01 3.92
C LEU A 79 -2.56 9.80 3.50
N HIS A 80 -1.76 9.21 2.62
CA HIS A 80 -0.65 9.88 1.98
C HIS A 80 -0.99 10.11 0.51
N GLU A 81 -0.96 11.36 0.10
CA GLU A 81 -1.04 11.74 -1.30
C GLU A 81 0.38 11.90 -1.84
N VAL A 82 0.74 11.16 -2.89
CA VAL A 82 2.09 11.15 -3.45
C VAL A 82 2.07 11.29 -4.96
N GLY A 83 3.13 11.91 -5.49
CA GLY A 83 3.21 12.26 -6.90
C GLY A 83 3.92 11.24 -7.78
N SER A 84 4.34 10.10 -7.21
CA SER A 84 5.08 9.08 -7.97
C SER A 84 4.89 7.65 -7.46
N PRO A 85 4.95 6.65 -8.35
CA PRO A 85 4.98 5.24 -7.97
C PRO A 85 6.13 4.86 -7.03
N ASP A 86 7.31 5.48 -7.18
CA ASP A 86 8.46 5.19 -6.32
C ASP A 86 8.23 5.65 -4.87
N GLU A 87 7.56 6.79 -4.68
CA GLU A 87 7.13 7.25 -3.36
C GLU A 87 6.09 6.33 -2.74
N VAL A 88 5.16 5.80 -3.53
CA VAL A 88 4.20 4.77 -3.05
C VAL A 88 4.95 3.57 -2.49
N VAL A 89 5.90 3.02 -3.25
CA VAL A 89 6.69 1.84 -2.84
C VAL A 89 7.40 2.13 -1.53
N ARG A 90 8.07 3.28 -1.41
CA ARG A 90 8.76 3.68 -0.17
C ARG A 90 7.81 3.75 1.02
N ILE A 91 6.68 4.43 0.91
CA ILE A 91 5.72 4.58 2.02
C ILE A 91 5.15 3.22 2.45
N VAL A 92 4.83 2.35 1.49
CA VAL A 92 4.32 1.01 1.78
C VAL A 92 5.36 0.19 2.53
N LEU A 93 6.61 0.19 2.09
CA LEU A 93 7.70 -0.53 2.75
C LEU A 93 7.96 0.01 4.17
N ASP A 94 8.03 1.34 4.34
CA ASP A 94 8.19 1.99 5.64
C ASP A 94 7.06 1.60 6.60
N ALA A 95 5.81 1.55 6.11
CA ALA A 95 4.65 1.17 6.91
C ALA A 95 4.69 -0.31 7.34
N LEU A 96 5.22 -1.19 6.51
CA LEU A 96 5.41 -2.61 6.83
C LEU A 96 6.52 -2.81 7.87
N GLU A 97 7.61 -2.06 7.79
CA GLU A 97 8.72 -2.12 8.76
C GLU A 97 8.29 -1.64 10.14
N LEU A 98 7.54 -0.54 10.23
CA LEU A 98 6.99 -0.05 11.48
C LEU A 98 6.06 -1.06 12.16
N SER A 99 5.38 -1.90 11.37
CA SER A 99 4.49 -2.95 11.87
C SER A 99 5.24 -4.19 12.34
N SER A 100 6.47 -4.40 11.86
CA SER A 100 7.32 -5.55 12.21
C SER A 100 8.16 -5.32 13.47
N SER A 101 8.19 -4.10 14.03
CA SER A 101 8.93 -3.81 15.26
C SER A 101 8.23 -4.47 16.45
N PRO A 102 8.84 -5.46 17.13
CA PRO A 102 8.26 -6.02 18.32
C PRO A 102 8.20 -4.93 19.38
N ALA A 103 7.01 -4.68 19.94
CA ALA A 103 6.86 -3.84 21.12
C ALA A 103 7.93 -4.23 22.16
N PRO A 104 8.60 -3.27 22.84
CA PRO A 104 9.57 -3.60 23.86
C PRO A 104 8.87 -4.49 24.88
N ARG A 105 9.30 -5.75 24.99
CA ARG A 105 8.86 -6.60 26.09
C ARG A 105 9.35 -5.90 27.35
N SER A 106 8.42 -5.43 28.17
CA SER A 106 8.72 -5.03 29.54
C SER A 106 9.28 -6.24 30.27
N THR A 107 10.59 -6.41 30.20
CA THR A 107 11.35 -7.21 31.15
C THR A 107 11.61 -6.35 32.37
N ALA A 108 11.46 -6.97 33.54
CA ALA A 108 11.72 -6.46 34.89
C ALA A 108 10.46 -5.89 35.56
N THR A 109 10.03 -6.35 36.74
CA THR A 109 10.81 -6.96 37.83
C THR A 109 9.90 -7.86 38.68
N ASP A 110 10.18 -9.18 38.69
CA ASP A 110 10.06 -9.98 39.90
C ASP A 110 11.19 -9.52 40.83
N ASP A 111 10.85 -8.76 41.86
CA ASP A 111 11.67 -8.59 43.07
C ASP A 111 10.85 -7.84 44.13
N GLN A 112 11.08 -8.23 45.39
CA GLN A 112 10.49 -7.77 46.65
C GLN A 112 9.18 -8.48 47.02
N GLY A 113 9.13 -9.33 48.05
CA GLY A 113 10.03 -9.54 49.18
C GLY A 113 9.19 -9.92 50.38
#